data_AF-W6Y5R5-F1
#
_entry.id   AF-W6Y5R5-F1
#
_cell.length_a   1.000
_cell.length_b   1.000
_cell.length_c   1.000
_cell.angle_alpha   90.00
_cell.angle_beta   90.00
_cell.angle_gamma   90.00
#
_symmetry.space_group_name_H-M   'P 1'
#
loop_
_entity.id
_entity.type
_entity.pdbx_description
1 polymer ?
#
loop_
_entity_poly.entity_id
_entity_poly.type
_entity_poly.pdbx_seq_one_letter_code
_entity_poly.pdbx_strand_id
1 'polypeptide(L)'
;MSFDIFPILTQEYKDYLRNDSVCTKCERHFDSLNNLRHHKPVHLKPSVECYGFTPSFTTYSTMIIHLESRRYTSGIDILYLDKSAAIFYQWQKFLHEGYYDDILSYYDLEEEYDSAAYPFRCPECDTMFSKLSGLFQHVGSGSCEQRLNCGPIAKLVEWLSNRHAY
;
A
#
# COMPACT_ATOMS: atom_id res chain seq x y z
N MET A 1 -43.57 8.55 19.94
CA MET A 1 -42.73 7.53 20.61
C MET A 1 -42.04 6.76 19.50
N SER A 2 -40.79 7.10 19.20
CA SER A 2 -39.99 6.36 18.21
C SER A 2 -39.57 5.05 18.87
N PHE A 3 -40.01 3.93 18.31
CA PHE A 3 -39.43 2.64 18.63
C PHE A 3 -38.17 2.50 17.78
N ASP A 4 -37.01 2.64 18.42
CA ASP A 4 -35.74 2.24 17.83
C ASP A 4 -35.76 0.72 17.67
N ILE A 5 -36.15 0.27 16.47
CA ILE A 5 -35.97 -1.12 16.05
C ILE A 5 -34.48 -1.27 15.72
N PHE A 6 -33.67 -1.54 16.73
CA PHE A 6 -32.39 -2.20 16.49
C PHE A 6 -32.71 -3.63 16.01
N PRO A 7 -32.39 -4.01 14.78
CA PRO A 7 -32.64 -5.37 14.35
C PRO A 7 -31.73 -6.28 15.15
N ILE A 8 -32.33 -7.24 15.86
CA ILE A 8 -31.60 -8.39 16.39
C ILE A 8 -31.09 -9.13 15.16
N LEU A 9 -29.81 -8.95 14.80
CA LEU A 9 -29.20 -9.71 13.72
C LEU A 9 -29.33 -11.20 14.07
N THR A 10 -30.16 -11.92 13.31
CA THR A 10 -30.33 -13.36 13.46
C THR A 10 -28.99 -14.06 13.19
N GLN A 11 -28.78 -15.23 13.81
CA GLN A 11 -27.58 -16.02 13.58
C GLN A 11 -27.42 -16.37 12.09
N GLU A 12 -28.53 -16.65 11.41
CA GLU A 12 -28.58 -16.87 9.96
C GLU A 12 -28.08 -15.66 9.14
N TYR A 13 -28.48 -14.44 9.52
CA TYR A 13 -27.99 -13.22 8.86
C TYR A 13 -26.50 -12.96 9.16
N LYS A 14 -26.01 -13.30 10.36
CA LYS A 14 -24.58 -13.25 10.68
C LYS A 14 -23.77 -14.29 9.91
N ASP A 15 -24.36 -15.45 9.63
CA ASP A 15 -23.72 -16.54 8.89
C ASP A 15 -23.72 -16.27 7.39
N TYR A 16 -24.78 -15.66 6.86
CA TYR A 16 -24.82 -15.05 5.51
C TYR A 16 -23.69 -14.03 5.32
N LEU A 17 -23.56 -13.07 6.24
CA LEU A 17 -22.50 -12.05 6.21
C LEU A 17 -21.07 -12.62 6.37
N ARG A 18 -20.93 -13.83 6.94
CA ARG A 18 -19.62 -14.51 7.11
C ARG A 18 -19.24 -15.35 5.90
N ASN A 19 -20.20 -15.99 5.25
CA ASN A 19 -19.97 -16.89 4.12
C ASN A 19 -19.92 -16.14 2.79
N ASP A 20 -20.64 -15.03 2.67
CA ASP A 20 -20.60 -14.19 1.48
C ASP A 20 -19.56 -13.08 1.63
N SER A 21 -18.95 -12.68 0.52
CA SER A 21 -17.98 -11.58 0.48
C SER A 21 -18.69 -10.23 0.63
N VAL A 22 -19.37 -10.01 1.75
CA VAL A 22 -20.21 -8.84 2.05
C VAL A 22 -19.57 -7.97 3.14
N CYS A 23 -19.64 -6.66 2.98
CA CYS A 23 -19.21 -5.73 4.02
C CYS A 23 -20.27 -5.56 5.10
N THR A 24 -19.96 -5.87 6.35
CA THR A 24 -20.90 -5.72 7.48
C THR A 24 -21.19 -4.27 7.90
N LYS A 25 -20.48 -3.28 7.33
CA LYS A 25 -20.68 -1.86 7.65
C LYS A 25 -21.57 -1.12 6.65
N CYS A 26 -21.52 -1.50 5.38
CA CYS A 26 -22.29 -0.86 4.30
C CYS A 26 -23.05 -1.85 3.42
N GLU A 27 -23.04 -3.13 3.79
CA GLU A 27 -23.78 -4.23 3.14
C GLU A 27 -23.45 -4.44 1.65
N ARG A 28 -22.33 -3.87 1.19
CA ARG A 28 -21.88 -4.03 -0.19
C ARG A 28 -21.33 -5.44 -0.44
N HIS A 29 -21.77 -6.04 -1.54
CA HIS A 29 -21.29 -7.32 -2.06
C HIS A 29 -20.01 -7.16 -2.88
N PHE A 30 -19.14 -8.16 -2.79
CA PHE A 30 -17.90 -8.27 -3.56
C PHE A 30 -17.79 -9.66 -4.17
N ASP A 31 -17.12 -9.76 -5.30
CA ASP A 31 -16.93 -11.03 -6.01
C ASP A 31 -15.91 -11.97 -5.33
N SER A 32 -15.13 -11.44 -4.37
CA SER A 32 -14.15 -12.24 -3.63
C SER A 32 -13.85 -11.66 -2.24
N LEU A 33 -13.33 -12.52 -1.36
CA LEU A 33 -12.89 -12.12 -0.03
C LEU A 33 -11.73 -11.12 -0.09
N ASN A 34 -10.88 -11.19 -1.11
CA ASN A 34 -9.81 -10.21 -1.32
C ASN A 34 -10.37 -8.84 -1.66
N ASN A 35 -11.39 -8.77 -2.52
CA ASN A 35 -12.05 -7.51 -2.84
C ASN A 35 -12.71 -6.90 -1.60
N LEU A 36 -13.36 -7.73 -0.78
CA LEU A 36 -13.89 -7.29 0.52
C LEU A 36 -12.78 -6.80 1.46
N ARG A 37 -11.65 -7.50 1.55
CA ARG A 37 -10.50 -7.08 2.39
C ARG A 37 -9.97 -5.71 1.97
N HIS A 38 -9.78 -5.47 0.66
CA HIS A 38 -9.34 -4.18 0.13
C HIS A 38 -10.38 -3.07 0.31
N HIS A 39 -11.66 -3.42 0.45
CA HIS A 39 -12.72 -2.45 0.72
C HIS A 39 -12.76 -1.98 2.18
N LYS A 40 -12.48 -2.87 3.15
CA LYS A 40 -12.59 -2.56 4.60
C LYS A 40 -11.94 -1.23 5.03
N PRO A 41 -10.76 -0.82 4.51
CA PRO A 41 -10.13 0.45 4.86
C PRO A 41 -10.95 1.71 4.58
N VAL A 42 -11.93 1.68 3.67
CA VAL A 42 -12.83 2.83 3.38
C VAL A 42 -13.60 3.28 4.63
N HIS A 43 -13.81 2.37 5.58
CA HIS A 43 -14.54 2.64 6.82
C HIS A 43 -13.65 3.00 8.00
N LEU A 44 -12.35 3.21 7.77
CA LEU A 44 -11.40 3.63 8.80
C LEU A 44 -11.22 5.15 8.76
N LYS A 45 -10.97 5.73 9.94
CA LYS A 45 -10.51 7.12 10.00
C LYS A 45 -9.07 7.16 9.48
N PRO A 46 -8.70 8.14 8.63
CA PRO A 46 -7.32 8.31 8.21
C PRO A 46 -6.38 8.52 9.40
N SER A 47 -5.24 7.82 9.39
CA SER A 47 -4.24 7.85 10.45
C SER A 47 -2.80 7.75 9.94
N VAL A 48 -2.60 7.47 8.65
CA VAL A 48 -1.27 7.44 8.03
C VAL A 48 -0.97 8.84 7.54
N GLU A 49 -0.03 9.51 8.19
CA GLU A 49 0.40 10.84 7.77
C GLU A 49 1.17 10.77 6.45
N CYS A 50 0.99 11.80 5.62
CA CYS A 50 1.78 11.95 4.41
C CYS A 50 3.20 12.38 4.78
N TYR A 51 4.17 11.94 3.99
CA TYR A 51 5.54 12.46 4.01
C TYR A 51 5.64 13.93 3.57
N GLY A 52 4.59 14.46 2.95
CA GLY A 52 4.45 15.88 2.62
C GLY A 52 3.41 16.59 3.49
N PHE A 53 3.13 17.86 3.19
CA PHE A 53 2.12 18.67 3.87
C PHE A 53 0.68 18.42 3.37
N THR A 54 0.29 17.15 3.22
CA THR A 54 -1.03 16.78 2.66
C THR A 54 -1.85 15.94 3.65
N PRO A 55 -3.15 15.68 3.38
CA PRO A 55 -4.03 14.97 4.30
C PRO A 55 -3.55 13.56 4.65
N SER A 56 -3.95 13.07 5.82
CA SER A 56 -3.71 11.68 6.22
C SER A 56 -4.53 10.68 5.38
N PHE A 57 -4.04 9.45 5.31
CA PHE A 57 -4.63 8.34 4.55
C PHE A 57 -5.06 7.19 5.47
N THR A 58 -5.93 6.31 4.96
CA THR A 58 -6.39 5.11 5.69
C THR A 58 -5.43 3.93 5.56
N THR A 59 -4.58 3.90 4.54
CA THR A 59 -3.57 2.86 4.35
C THR A 59 -2.24 3.45 3.88
N TYR A 60 -1.15 2.75 4.20
CA TYR A 60 0.19 3.14 3.80
C TYR A 60 0.38 3.09 2.28
N SER A 61 -0.12 2.06 1.60
CA SER A 61 -0.05 1.99 0.14
C SER A 61 -0.81 3.12 -0.54
N THR A 62 -1.96 3.56 0.01
CA THR A 62 -2.69 4.73 -0.55
C THR A 62 -1.88 6.03 -0.40
N MET A 63 -1.18 6.22 0.73
CA MET A 63 -0.27 7.36 0.89
C MET A 63 0.87 7.31 -0.14
N ILE A 64 1.46 6.14 -0.37
CA ILE A 64 2.52 5.97 -1.38
C ILE A 64 2.00 6.23 -2.80
N ILE A 65 0.80 5.74 -3.16
CA ILE A 65 0.15 6.06 -4.45
C ILE A 65 -0.02 7.58 -4.62
N HIS A 66 -0.38 8.29 -3.56
CA HIS A 66 -0.48 9.74 -3.60
C HIS A 66 0.85 10.39 -3.98
N LEU A 67 1.95 9.98 -3.35
CA LEU A 67 3.30 10.48 -3.65
C LEU A 67 3.74 10.13 -5.08
N GLU A 68 3.44 8.93 -5.55
CA GLU A 68 3.77 8.49 -6.92
C GLU A 68 2.94 9.20 -7.99
N SER A 69 1.79 9.80 -7.66
CA SER A 69 0.85 10.41 -8.62
C SER A 69 1.28 11.77 -9.20
N ARG A 70 2.53 12.19 -8.99
CA ARG A 70 3.13 13.46 -9.50
C ARG A 70 2.31 14.72 -9.21
N ARG A 71 1.51 14.73 -8.14
CA ARG A 71 0.80 15.94 -7.72
C ARG A 71 1.74 16.76 -6.83
N TYR A 72 2.09 17.97 -7.28
CA TYR A 72 3.06 18.91 -6.66
C TYR A 72 2.76 19.28 -5.18
N THR A 73 1.71 18.75 -4.57
CA THR A 73 1.26 19.10 -3.23
C THR A 73 2.14 18.57 -2.10
N SER A 74 2.89 17.48 -2.31
CA SER A 74 3.76 16.87 -1.29
C SER A 74 5.23 17.28 -1.40
N GLY A 75 5.66 17.83 -2.54
CA GLY A 75 7.08 18.06 -2.85
C GLY A 75 7.90 16.76 -3.04
N ILE A 76 7.25 15.60 -3.02
CA ILE A 76 7.84 14.28 -3.24
C ILE A 76 7.18 13.68 -4.47
N ASP A 77 7.98 13.37 -5.49
CA ASP A 77 7.55 12.65 -6.68
C ASP A 77 8.07 11.19 -6.67
N ILE A 78 7.69 10.44 -7.71
CA ILE A 78 8.05 9.02 -7.87
C ILE A 78 9.56 8.81 -7.90
N LEU A 79 10.30 9.63 -8.66
CA LEU A 79 11.75 9.45 -8.83
C LEU A 79 12.48 9.69 -7.51
N TYR A 80 12.06 10.72 -6.76
CA TYR A 80 12.63 11.00 -5.44
C TYR A 80 12.29 9.94 -4.39
N LEU A 81 11.07 9.39 -4.44
CA LEU A 81 10.64 8.32 -3.54
C LEU A 81 11.41 7.02 -3.83
N ASP A 82 11.52 6.64 -5.10
CA ASP A 82 12.25 5.43 -5.53
C ASP A 82 13.73 5.53 -5.18
N LYS A 83 14.35 6.68 -5.42
CA LYS A 83 15.72 6.94 -4.97
C LYS A 83 15.85 6.82 -3.46
N SER A 84 14.87 7.32 -2.70
CA SER A 84 14.87 7.22 -1.24
C SER A 84 14.82 5.77 -0.75
N ALA A 85 14.16 4.87 -1.48
CA ALA A 85 14.23 3.43 -1.25
C ALA A 85 15.57 2.82 -1.69
N ALA A 86 16.14 3.25 -2.81
CA ALA A 86 17.42 2.72 -3.33
C ALA A 86 18.62 3.04 -2.43
N ILE A 87 18.68 4.22 -1.81
CA ILE A 87 19.78 4.57 -0.89
C ILE A 87 19.71 3.84 0.46
N PHE A 88 18.61 3.15 0.76
CA PHE A 88 18.46 2.41 2.01
C PHE A 88 19.49 1.28 2.07
N TYR A 89 20.12 1.08 3.23
CA TYR A 89 21.23 0.13 3.37
C TYR A 89 20.89 -1.34 3.07
N GLN A 90 19.60 -1.73 3.07
CA GLN A 90 19.15 -3.07 2.66
C GLN A 90 18.37 -3.08 1.34
N TRP A 91 18.61 -2.11 0.45
CA TRP A 91 17.92 -2.02 -0.84
C TRP A 91 17.94 -3.35 -1.60
N GLN A 92 19.02 -4.14 -1.52
CA GLN A 92 19.13 -5.41 -2.22
C GLN A 92 18.05 -6.42 -1.82
N LYS A 93 17.32 -6.21 -0.72
CA LYS A 93 16.23 -7.12 -0.28
C LYS A 93 14.94 -6.92 -1.06
N PHE A 94 14.68 -5.72 -1.57
CA PHE A 94 13.41 -5.37 -2.21
C PHE A 94 13.58 -4.63 -3.52
N LEU A 95 14.80 -4.29 -3.92
CA LEU A 95 15.11 -3.63 -5.18
C LEU A 95 16.06 -4.52 -6.00
N HIS A 96 15.72 -4.72 -7.27
CA HIS A 96 16.49 -5.52 -8.21
C HIS A 96 17.73 -4.75 -8.69
N GLU A 97 18.90 -5.40 -8.67
CA GLU A 97 20.20 -4.76 -8.92
C GLU A 97 20.31 -4.12 -10.31
N GLY A 98 19.68 -4.72 -11.32
CA GLY A 98 19.68 -4.18 -12.69
C GLY A 98 19.04 -2.80 -12.85
N TYR A 99 18.27 -2.32 -11.86
CA TYR A 99 17.66 -0.98 -11.88
C TYR A 99 18.27 -0.04 -10.84
N TYR A 100 19.28 -0.49 -10.09
CA TYR A 100 19.84 0.26 -8.96
C TYR A 100 20.45 1.59 -9.41
N ASP A 101 21.34 1.54 -10.40
CA ASP A 101 22.05 2.72 -10.91
C ASP A 101 21.08 3.71 -11.58
N ASP A 102 20.08 3.19 -12.30
CA ASP A 102 19.05 3.98 -12.96
C ASP A 102 18.23 4.78 -11.93
N ILE A 103 17.71 4.10 -10.91
CA ILE A 103 16.92 4.72 -9.85
C ILE A 103 17.77 5.71 -9.04
N LEU A 104 19.03 5.36 -8.73
CA LEU A 104 19.92 6.24 -7.98
C LEU A 104 20.22 7.53 -8.76
N SER A 105 20.24 7.45 -10.08
CA SER A 105 20.50 8.56 -11.00
C SER A 105 19.24 9.33 -11.40
N TYR A 106 18.07 9.03 -10.80
CA TYR A 106 16.76 9.62 -11.12
C TYR A 106 16.28 9.35 -12.56
N TYR A 107 16.66 8.23 -13.17
CA TYR A 107 16.08 7.85 -14.46
C TYR A 107 14.61 7.46 -14.30
N ASP A 108 13.79 7.97 -15.22
CA ASP A 108 12.40 7.55 -15.34
C ASP A 108 12.34 6.22 -16.07
N LEU A 109 12.16 5.14 -15.32
CA LEU A 109 12.11 3.79 -15.86
C LEU A 109 10.95 3.57 -16.85
N GLU A 110 9.87 4.35 -16.74
CA GLU A 110 8.75 4.29 -17.70
C GLU A 110 9.13 4.93 -19.05
N GLU A 111 10.04 5.90 -19.06
CA GLU A 111 10.53 6.56 -20.28
C GLU A 111 11.74 5.84 -20.90
N GLU A 112 12.62 5.27 -20.07
CA GLU A 112 13.86 4.62 -20.51
C GLU A 112 13.63 3.22 -21.11
N TYR A 113 12.65 2.47 -20.58
CA TYR A 113 12.40 1.10 -21.00
C TYR A 113 11.15 0.98 -21.87
N ASP A 114 11.29 0.41 -23.07
CA ASP A 114 10.17 0.10 -23.99
C ASP A 114 9.16 -0.92 -23.40
N SER A 115 9.54 -1.60 -22.32
CA SER A 115 8.72 -2.57 -21.61
C SER A 115 8.59 -2.19 -20.14
N ALA A 116 7.49 -2.57 -19.50
CA ALA A 116 7.26 -2.26 -18.10
C ALA A 116 8.43 -2.74 -17.21
N ALA A 117 9.10 -1.81 -16.54
CA ALA A 117 10.11 -2.11 -15.53
C ALA A 117 9.47 -2.61 -14.24
N TYR A 118 10.10 -3.59 -13.59
CA TYR A 118 9.65 -4.15 -12.31
C TYR A 118 10.78 -4.11 -11.27
N PRO A 119 11.24 -2.92 -10.87
CA PRO A 119 12.41 -2.79 -10.02
C PRO A 119 12.20 -3.35 -8.61
N PHE A 120 10.96 -3.34 -8.09
CA PHE A 120 10.68 -3.70 -6.72
C PHE A 120 10.23 -5.16 -6.60
N ARG A 121 10.63 -5.84 -5.52
CA ARG A 121 10.20 -7.21 -5.24
C ARG A 121 9.87 -7.43 -3.77
N CYS A 122 8.96 -8.37 -3.52
CA CYS A 122 8.71 -8.83 -2.16
C CYS A 122 9.90 -9.68 -1.68
N PRO A 123 10.52 -9.39 -0.52
CA PRO A 123 11.65 -10.15 -0.01
C PRO A 123 11.31 -11.59 0.43
N GLU A 124 10.01 -11.93 0.51
CA GLU A 124 9.53 -13.22 0.99
C GLU A 124 9.08 -14.16 -0.14
N CYS A 125 8.39 -13.62 -1.15
CA CYS A 125 7.82 -14.43 -2.23
C CYS A 125 8.28 -14.01 -3.63
N ASP A 126 9.27 -13.11 -3.71
CA ASP A 126 9.92 -12.63 -4.94
C ASP A 126 8.99 -12.03 -6.02
N THR A 127 7.71 -11.82 -5.70
CA THR A 127 6.77 -11.17 -6.62
C THR A 127 7.25 -9.75 -6.92
N MET A 128 7.30 -9.39 -8.21
CA MET A 128 7.86 -8.14 -8.68
C MET A 128 6.77 -7.09 -8.97
N PHE A 129 7.11 -5.83 -8.79
CA PHE A 129 6.23 -4.68 -8.89
C PHE A 129 6.94 -3.53 -9.60
N SER A 130 6.18 -2.82 -10.44
CA SER A 130 6.66 -1.62 -11.12
C SER A 130 6.80 -0.42 -10.19
N LYS A 131 6.11 -0.43 -9.04
CA LYS A 131 6.01 0.71 -8.11
C LYS A 131 6.06 0.24 -6.65
N LEU A 132 6.57 1.10 -5.76
CA LEU A 132 6.57 0.86 -4.32
C LEU A 132 5.16 0.67 -3.78
N SER A 133 4.18 1.42 -4.29
CA SER A 133 2.77 1.26 -3.92
C SER A 133 2.26 -0.18 -4.13
N GLY A 134 2.65 -0.81 -5.23
CA GLY A 134 2.28 -2.19 -5.56
C GLY A 134 2.87 -3.18 -4.55
N LEU A 135 4.16 -3.04 -4.23
CA LEU A 135 4.82 -3.83 -3.20
C LEU A 135 4.14 -3.66 -1.82
N PHE A 136 3.87 -2.42 -1.41
CA PHE A 136 3.22 -2.16 -0.12
C PHE A 136 1.76 -2.60 -0.07
N GLN A 137 1.03 -2.53 -1.19
CA GLN A 137 -0.31 -3.08 -1.29
C GLN A 137 -0.31 -4.60 -1.14
N HIS A 138 0.60 -5.30 -1.84
CA HIS A 138 0.78 -6.75 -1.73
C HIS A 138 1.09 -7.20 -0.29
N VAL A 139 1.99 -6.49 0.38
CA VAL A 139 2.37 -6.78 1.77
C VAL A 139 1.23 -6.41 2.73
N GLY A 140 0.54 -5.28 2.49
CA GLY A 140 -0.57 -4.80 3.30
C GLY A 140 -1.85 -5.65 3.19
N SER A 141 -2.08 -6.31 2.05
CA SER A 141 -3.22 -7.22 1.84
C SER A 141 -3.04 -8.58 2.51
N GLY A 142 -1.80 -8.92 2.91
CA GLY A 142 -1.46 -10.25 3.40
C GLY A 142 -1.49 -11.31 2.30
N SER A 143 -1.11 -10.95 1.07
CA SER A 143 -0.98 -11.89 -0.05
C SER A 143 0.19 -12.87 0.12
N CYS A 144 1.14 -12.58 1.01
CA CYS A 144 2.20 -13.48 1.44
C CYS A 144 2.47 -13.33 2.96
N GLU A 145 3.53 -13.96 3.47
CA GLU A 145 3.90 -13.91 4.88
C GLU A 145 4.55 -12.59 5.32
N GLN A 146 5.15 -11.84 4.39
CA GLN A 146 5.70 -10.51 4.64
C GLN A 146 4.59 -9.52 5.05
N ARG A 147 4.86 -8.70 6.07
CA ARG A 147 3.94 -7.65 6.58
C ARG A 147 4.63 -6.28 6.62
N LEU A 148 3.83 -5.21 6.71
CA LEU A 148 4.34 -3.84 6.79
C LEU A 148 5.12 -3.58 8.09
N ASN A 149 4.93 -4.41 9.11
CA ASN A 149 5.53 -4.27 10.44
C ASN A 149 6.50 -5.41 10.80
N CYS A 150 6.92 -6.24 9.83
CA CYS A 150 7.99 -7.22 10.03
C CYS A 150 9.05 -7.17 8.92
N GLY A 151 10.20 -7.82 9.15
CA GLY A 151 11.19 -8.09 8.11
C GLY A 151 11.81 -6.84 7.45
N PRO A 152 12.38 -7.00 6.23
CA PRO A 152 12.98 -5.90 5.49
C PRO A 152 12.00 -4.77 5.12
N ILE A 153 10.73 -5.12 4.87
CA ILE A 153 9.71 -4.12 4.51
C ILE A 153 9.41 -3.16 5.67
N ALA A 154 9.34 -3.65 6.92
CA ALA A 154 9.15 -2.76 8.05
C ALA A 154 10.28 -1.75 8.22
N LYS A 155 11.52 -2.19 8.01
CA LYS A 155 12.68 -1.31 8.07
C LYS A 155 12.69 -0.30 6.93
N LEU A 156 12.22 -0.68 5.73
CA LEU A 156 12.02 0.25 4.63
C LEU A 156 10.93 1.29 4.96
N VAL A 157 9.79 0.86 5.52
CA VAL A 157 8.71 1.77 5.94
C VAL A 157 9.21 2.77 6.98
N GLU A 158 9.93 2.30 8.00
CA GLU A 158 10.54 3.13 9.03
C GLU A 158 11.57 4.09 8.45
N TRP A 159 12.44 3.61 7.56
CA TRP A 159 13.43 4.44 6.87
C TRP A 159 12.78 5.57 6.06
N LEU A 160 11.80 5.26 5.22
CA LEU A 160 11.09 6.24 4.41
C LEU A 160 10.38 7.27 5.31
N SER A 161 9.75 6.81 6.39
CA SER A 161 9.08 7.68 7.37
C SER A 161 10.07 8.65 8.01
N ASN A 162 11.21 8.15 8.51
CA ASN A 162 12.23 8.99 9.16
C ASN A 162 12.92 9.94 8.18
N ARG A 163 13.14 9.50 6.95
CA ARG A 163 13.81 10.30 5.92
C ARG A 163 12.98 11.50 5.46
N HIS A 164 11.66 11.35 5.48
CA HIS A 164 10.73 12.39 5.05
C HIS A 164 9.94 12.99 6.22
N ALA A 165 10.33 12.71 7.46
CA ALA A 165 9.86 13.42 8.62
C ALA A 165 10.41 14.85 8.59
N TYR A 166 9.51 15.83 8.74
CA TYR A 166 9.86 17.25 8.87
C TYR A 166 10.41 17.59 10.25
#